data_AF-A0A7C5JU75-F1
#
_entry.id   AF-A0A7C5JU75-F1
#
_cell.length_a   1.000
_cell.length_b   1.000
_cell.length_c   1.000
_cell.angle_alpha   90.00
_cell.angle_beta   90.00
_cell.angle_gamma   90.00
#
_symmetry.space_group_name_H-M   'P 1'
#
loop_
_entity.id
_entity.type
_entity.pdbx_description
1 polymer ?
#
loop_
_entity_poly.entity_id
_entity_poly.type
_entity_poly.pdbx_seq_one_letter_code
_entity_poly.pdbx_strand_id
1 'polypeptide(L)'
;MSGVFGLVDRKSVFDADDFRRMSEALRVGPHHRVQAWCDDTRTVGLGQVNIGLFSSGRQPVHLRHENLTGVFFGEIYRAGE
;
A
#
# COMPACT_ATOMS: atom_id res chain seq x y z
N MET A 1 3.10 -14.14 -0.86
CA MET A 1 4.22 -13.26 -0.51
C MET A 1 3.60 -11.97 0.01
N SER A 2 4.05 -11.49 1.17
CA SER A 2 3.66 -10.19 1.71
C SER A 2 4.70 -9.14 1.32
N GLY A 3 4.29 -7.89 1.12
CA GLY A 3 5.18 -6.81 0.72
C GLY A 3 4.45 -5.50 0.45
N VAL A 4 5.23 -4.49 0.08
CA VAL A 4 4.73 -3.20 -0.40
C VAL A 4 5.08 -3.01 -1.86
N PHE A 5 4.30 -2.18 -2.54
CA PHE A 5 4.55 -1.76 -3.91
C PHE A 5 4.12 -0.31 -4.08
N GLY A 6 4.65 0.33 -5.12
CA GLY A 6 4.25 1.68 -5.46
C GLY A 6 4.69 2.10 -6.84
N LEU A 7 3.95 3.06 -7.39
CA LEU A 7 4.32 3.83 -8.57
C LEU A 7 4.55 5.26 -8.08
N VAL A 8 5.74 5.79 -8.31
CA VAL A 8 6.15 7.13 -7.85
C VAL A 8 6.75 7.88 -9.03
N ASP A 9 6.60 9.20 -9.03
CA ASP A 9 7.16 10.11 -10.04
C ASP A 9 6.76 9.74 -11.48
N ARG A 10 5.49 9.38 -11.63
CA ARG A 10 4.94 9.13 -12.96
C ARG A 10 4.75 10.46 -13.68
N LYS A 11 5.56 10.69 -14.72
CA LYS A 11 5.41 11.82 -15.65
C LYS A 11 4.05 11.86 -16.37
N SER A 12 3.32 10.75 -16.38
CA SER A 12 1.97 10.65 -16.93
C SER A 12 1.01 10.01 -15.94
N VAL A 13 -0.19 10.59 -15.87
CA VAL A 13 -1.34 10.09 -15.12
C VAL A 13 -1.56 8.62 -15.47
N PHE A 14 -1.61 7.74 -14.47
CA PHE A 14 -2.01 6.35 -14.67
C PHE A 14 -3.51 6.18 -14.42
N ASP A 15 -4.10 5.18 -15.07
CA ASP A 15 -5.49 4.81 -14.80
C ASP A 15 -5.58 4.15 -13.42
N ALA A 16 -6.44 4.69 -12.55
CA ALA A 16 -6.66 4.17 -11.21
C ALA A 16 -7.17 2.72 -11.24
N ASP A 17 -7.95 2.34 -12.25
CA ASP A 17 -8.40 0.97 -12.44
C ASP A 17 -7.26 0.04 -12.86
N ASP A 18 -6.30 0.51 -13.66
CA ASP A 18 -5.12 -0.28 -14.00
C ASP A 18 -4.22 -0.47 -12.78
N PHE A 19 -4.05 0.55 -11.96
CA PHE A 19 -3.33 0.42 -10.69
C PHE A 19 -4.04 -0.57 -9.75
N ARG A 20 -5.37 -0.54 -9.68
CA ARG A 20 -6.16 -1.51 -8.92
C ARG A 20 -5.99 -2.93 -9.47
N ARG A 21 -6.04 -3.13 -10.79
CA ARG A 21 -5.83 -4.44 -11.43
C ARG A 21 -4.43 -4.97 -11.16
N MET A 22 -3.40 -4.12 -11.29
CA MET A 22 -2.02 -4.46 -10.96
C MET A 22 -1.90 -4.87 -9.48
N SER A 23 -2.53 -4.11 -8.58
CA SER A 23 -2.56 -4.40 -7.14
C SER A 23 -3.17 -5.78 -6.87
N GLU A 24 -4.30 -6.10 -7.49
CA GLU A 24 -4.96 -7.41 -7.36
C GLU A 24 -4.15 -8.54 -7.97
N ALA A 25 -3.41 -8.30 -9.06
CA ALA A 25 -2.54 -9.29 -9.67
C ALA A 25 -1.37 -9.70 -8.75
N LEU A 26 -0.97 -8.85 -7.80
CA LEU A 26 0.02 -9.17 -6.78
C LEU A 26 -0.52 -10.09 -5.67
N ARG A 27 -1.83 -10.36 -5.64
CA ARG A 27 -2.44 -11.27 -4.66
C ARG A 27 -1.99 -12.71 -4.92
N VAL A 28 -1.13 -13.23 -4.04
CA VAL A 28 -0.57 -14.58 -4.16
C VAL A 28 -1.55 -15.69 -3.78
N GLY A 29 -2.58 -15.40 -2.97
CA GLY A 29 -3.56 -16.40 -2.57
C GLY A 29 -4.77 -15.80 -1.86
N PRO A 30 -5.81 -16.61 -1.58
CA PRO A 30 -7.09 -16.12 -1.06
C PRO A 30 -7.00 -15.48 0.33
N HIS A 31 -5.97 -15.83 1.11
CA HIS A 31 -5.72 -15.27 2.43
C HIS A 31 -4.92 -13.96 2.40
N HIS A 32 -4.46 -13.52 1.22
CA HIS A 32 -3.74 -12.25 1.11
C HIS A 32 -4.74 -11.12 0.88
N ARG A 33 -4.71 -10.15 1.78
CA ARG A 33 -5.38 -8.85 1.62
C ARG A 33 -4.50 -7.95 0.77
N VAL A 34 -5.10 -7.32 -0.22
CA VAL A 34 -4.50 -6.23 -0.99
C VAL A 34 -5.13 -4.94 -0.53
N GLN A 35 -4.31 -3.92 -0.28
CA GLN A 35 -4.77 -2.59 0.03
C GLN A 35 -3.96 -1.60 -0.79
N ALA A 36 -4.64 -0.72 -1.52
CA ALA A 36 -4.02 0.19 -2.45
C ALA A 36 -4.69 1.56 -2.37
N TRP A 37 -3.92 2.59 -2.65
CA TRP A 37 -4.36 3.98 -2.72
C TRP A 37 -3.58 4.69 -3.82
N CYS A 38 -4.21 5.62 -4.50
CA CYS A 38 -3.55 6.58 -5.38
C CYS A 38 -3.95 7.99 -5.00
N ASP A 39 -3.07 8.93 -5.29
CA ASP A 39 -3.36 10.34 -5.09
C ASP A 39 -4.35 10.88 -6.13
N ASP A 40 -4.88 12.07 -5.88
CA ASP A 40 -5.90 12.68 -6.75
C ASP A 40 -5.35 13.00 -8.15
N THR A 41 -4.04 13.25 -8.26
CA THR A 41 -3.38 13.50 -9.56
C THR A 41 -3.08 12.21 -10.33
N ARG A 42 -3.21 11.05 -9.67
CA ARG A 42 -2.89 9.72 -10.20
C ARG A 42 -1.48 9.66 -10.77
N THR A 43 -0.54 10.31 -10.08
CA THR A 43 0.89 10.25 -10.38
C THR A 43 1.65 9.47 -9.30
N VAL A 44 1.01 9.23 -8.16
CA VAL A 44 1.51 8.41 -7.07
C VAL A 44 0.49 7.34 -6.71
N GLY A 45 0.94 6.11 -6.62
CA GLY A 45 0.16 4.97 -6.13
C GLY A 45 0.98 4.18 -5.13
N LEU A 46 0.38 3.82 -3.99
CA LEU A 46 1.00 2.99 -2.96
C LEU A 46 0.08 1.84 -2.60
N GLY A 47 0.65 0.69 -2.32
CA GLY A 47 -0.13 -0.44 -1.87
C GLY A 47 0.67 -1.50 -1.15
N GLN A 48 -0.07 -2.38 -0.50
CA GLN A 48 0.43 -3.47 0.30
C GLN A 48 -0.32 -4.75 -0.07
N VAL A 49 0.41 -5.86 -0.10
CA VAL A 49 -0.15 -7.20 -0.07
C VAL A 49 0.30 -7.89 1.22
N ASN A 50 -0.62 -8.47 1.97
CA ASN A 50 -0.30 -9.11 3.25
C ASN A 50 -1.27 -10.25 3.57
N ILE A 51 -0.75 -11.34 4.13
CA ILE A 51 -1.53 -12.48 4.64
C ILE A 51 -2.40 -12.15 5.87
N GLY A 52 -2.27 -10.96 6.45
CA GLY A 52 -3.13 -10.48 7.55
C GLY A 52 -2.88 -11.14 8.91
N LEU A 53 -1.85 -11.99 9.01
CA LEU A 53 -1.38 -12.57 10.28
C LEU A 53 -0.64 -11.53 11.14
N PHE A 54 0.02 -10.57 10.50
CA PHE A 54 0.85 -9.51 11.10
C PHE A 54 0.55 -8.19 10.38
N SER A 55 0.61 -7.04 11.06
CA SER A 55 0.17 -5.73 10.53
C SER A 55 -1.28 -5.70 10.01
N SER A 56 -2.25 -5.89 10.91
CA SER A 56 -3.69 -5.93 10.60
C SER A 56 -4.32 -4.57 10.27
N GLY A 57 -3.65 -3.47 10.63
CA GLY A 57 -4.08 -2.10 10.37
C GLY A 57 -4.28 -1.80 8.88
N ARG A 58 -5.08 -0.77 8.58
CA ARG A 58 -5.30 -0.33 7.20
C ARG A 58 -4.03 0.32 6.65
N GLN A 59 -3.60 -0.13 5.48
CA GLN A 59 -2.51 0.44 4.70
C GLN A 59 -3.03 0.92 3.33
N PRO A 60 -2.41 1.92 2.68
CA PRO A 60 -1.43 2.84 3.25
C PRO A 60 -1.97 3.62 4.46
N VAL A 61 -1.07 4.05 5.35
CA VAL A 61 -1.37 4.91 6.50
C VAL A 61 -1.33 6.36 6.05
N HIS A 62 -2.38 7.12 6.38
CA HIS A 62 -2.50 8.54 6.05
C HIS A 62 -2.41 9.40 7.31
N LEU A 63 -1.39 10.25 7.39
CA LEU A 63 -1.27 11.29 8.41
C LEU A 63 -1.71 12.62 7.80
N ARG A 64 -3.02 12.87 7.85
CA ARG A 64 -3.66 14.03 7.18
C ARG A 64 -3.11 15.39 7.63
N HIS A 65 -2.60 15.49 8.85
CA HIS A 65 -2.04 16.73 9.41
C HIS A 65 -0.64 17.05 8.86
N GLU A 66 0.09 16.05 8.36
CA GLU A 66 1.47 16.20 7.83
C GLU A 66 1.53 16.06 6.31
N ASN A 67 0.38 15.87 5.66
CA ASN A 67 0.30 15.51 4.24
C ASN A 67 1.18 14.30 3.88
N LEU A 68 1.32 13.36 4.82
CA LEU A 68 2.16 12.17 4.67
C LEU A 68 1.27 10.96 4.42
N THR A 69 1.61 10.20 3.37
CA THR A 69 1.08 8.86 3.16
C THR A 69 2.22 7.87 3.10
N GLY A 70 2.16 6.83 3.92
CA GLY A 70 3.21 5.81 4.03
C GLY A 70 2.63 4.41 3.85
N VAL A 71 3.43 3.53 3.27
CA VAL A 71 3.16 2.09 3.25
C VAL A 71 4.37 1.38 3.87
N PHE A 72 4.12 0.38 4.70
CA PHE A 72 5.17 -0.33 5.41
C PHE A 72 4.93 -1.84 5.40
N PHE A 73 6.02 -2.60 5.30
CA PHE A 73 6.02 -4.04 5.50
C PHE A 73 7.10 -4.39 6.52
N GLY A 74 6.64 -4.88 7.67
CA GLY A 74 7.48 -5.22 8.80
C GLY A 74 6.71 -5.03 10.10
N GLU A 75 7.43 -5.11 11.21
CA GLU A 75 6.87 -4.92 12.55
C GLU A 75 7.76 -3.93 13.31
N ILE A 76 7.15 -2.97 14.01
CA ILE A 76 7.85 -2.00 14.84
C ILE A 76 7.71 -2.44 16.28
N TYR A 77 8.73 -3.10 16.80
CA TYR A 77 8.81 -3.46 18.20
C TYR A 77 9.33 -2.26 18.98
N ARG A 78 8.59 -1.82 19.99
CA ARG A 78 9.17 -0.95 21.01
C ARG A 78 10.02 -1.82 21.92
N ALA A 79 11.30 -1.46 22.09
CA ALA A 79 12.05 -1.97 23.23
C ALA A 79 11.32 -1.52 24.50
N GLY A 80 11.07 -2.45 25.41
CA GLY A 80 10.18 -2.28 26.55
C GLY A 80 10.49 -1.05 27.40
N GLU A 81 9.45 -0.54 28.05
CA GLU A 81 9.59 0.08 29.37
C GLU A 81 10.11 -0.96 30.37
#